data_AF-A0A529FGR2-F1
#
_entry.id   AF-A0A529FGR2-F1
#
_cell.length_a   1.000
_cell.length_b   1.000
_cell.length_c   1.000
_cell.angle_alpha   90.00
_cell.angle_beta   90.00
_cell.angle_gamma   90.00
#
_symmetry.space_group_name_H-M   'P 1'
#
loop_
_entity.id
_entity.type
_entity.pdbx_description
1 polymer ?
#
loop_
_entity_poly.entity_id
_entity_poly.type
_entity_poly.pdbx_seq_one_letter_code
_entity_poly.pdbx_strand_id
1 'polypeptide(L)'
;ADIAPALRGAVAVARGEGRFDRMISDFRTSDAIVDFINSADIADYAGRGVSTPDLSIRIKTGPMAVPAPDADKIGDYKAVVRGHVETFAKDYRAYFETNDALDDVKRTMLDPMPRLTLVPGLGMFGHGRTLKEARIASDVGEMWIEAVRGAEAVGHFHPLSKADLFPLEY
;
A
#
# COMPACT_ATOMS: atom_id res chain seq x y z
N ALA A 1 -14.83 -4.84 14.41
CA ALA A 1 -13.62 -4.24 15.03
C ALA A 1 -12.33 -5.00 14.64
N ASP A 2 -12.46 -6.03 13.81
CA ASP A 2 -11.49 -7.12 13.69
C ASP A 2 -10.47 -6.90 12.56
N ILE A 3 -10.77 -5.97 11.64
CA ILE A 3 -9.97 -5.67 10.46
C ILE A 3 -8.69 -4.92 10.81
N ALA A 4 -8.77 -3.87 11.62
CA ALA A 4 -7.59 -3.05 11.96
C ALA A 4 -6.49 -3.85 12.70
N PRO A 5 -6.81 -4.72 13.69
CA PRO A 5 -5.81 -5.62 14.29
C PRO A 5 -5.22 -6.63 13.29
N ALA A 6 -6.03 -7.17 12.36
CA ALA A 6 -5.56 -8.09 11.34
C ALA A 6 -4.54 -7.43 10.41
N LEU A 7 -4.86 -6.23 9.89
CA LEU A 7 -3.96 -5.40 9.08
C LEU A 7 -2.67 -5.08 9.83
N ARG A 8 -2.78 -4.52 11.04
CA ARG A 8 -1.61 -4.13 11.85
C ARG A 8 -0.70 -5.31 12.18
N GLY A 9 -1.29 -6.48 12.41
CA GLY A 9 -0.54 -7.71 12.66
C GLY A 9 0.19 -8.21 11.41
N ALA A 10 -0.45 -8.13 10.24
CA ALA A 10 0.11 -8.59 8.97
C ALA A 10 1.26 -7.72 8.46
N VAL A 11 1.22 -6.41 8.67
CA VAL A 11 2.28 -5.47 8.25
C VAL A 11 3.44 -5.35 9.25
N ALA A 12 3.47 -6.18 10.30
CA ALA A 12 4.56 -6.15 11.27
C ALA A 12 5.86 -6.69 10.66
N VAL A 13 6.96 -5.96 10.81
CA VAL A 13 8.25 -6.34 10.21
C VAL A 13 8.95 -7.36 11.09
N ALA A 14 9.14 -8.57 10.58
CA ALA A 14 9.85 -9.63 11.30
C ALA A 14 11.34 -9.26 11.47
N ARG A 15 11.85 -9.42 12.69
CA ARG A 15 13.27 -9.26 13.04
C ARG A 15 14.01 -10.59 13.22
N GLY A 16 13.32 -11.71 12.99
CA GLY A 16 13.78 -13.06 13.34
C GLY A 16 13.43 -13.42 14.78
N GLU A 17 13.57 -14.71 15.13
CA GLU A 17 13.44 -15.21 16.51
C GLU A 17 12.13 -14.81 17.22
N GLY A 18 11.02 -14.72 16.47
CA GLY A 18 9.71 -14.33 17.00
C GLY A 18 9.56 -12.84 17.35
N ARG A 19 10.55 -11.99 17.03
CA ARG A 19 10.52 -10.54 17.25
C ARG A 19 9.94 -9.81 16.05
N PHE A 20 9.19 -8.74 16.34
CA PHE A 20 8.53 -7.93 15.32
C PHE A 20 8.60 -6.44 15.67
N ASP A 21 8.92 -5.62 14.67
CA ASP A 21 8.63 -4.19 14.75
C ASP A 21 7.18 -3.97 14.36
N ARG A 22 6.44 -3.33 15.27
CA ARG A 22 5.01 -3.07 15.08
C ARG A 22 4.82 -1.71 14.41
N MET A 23 3.88 -1.66 13.49
CA MET A 23 3.41 -0.41 12.91
C MET A 23 2.21 0.13 13.70
N ILE A 24 2.00 1.43 13.61
CA ILE A 24 0.77 2.14 13.97
C ILE A 24 -0.04 2.30 12.67
N SER A 25 -1.36 2.29 12.80
CA SER A 25 -2.27 2.53 11.67
C SER A 25 -3.13 3.76 11.93
N ASP A 26 -3.24 4.62 10.92
CA ASP A 26 -4.17 5.75 10.85
C ASP A 26 -5.30 5.34 9.91
N PHE A 27 -6.53 5.27 10.42
CA PHE A 27 -7.70 4.87 9.64
C PHE A 27 -8.44 6.12 9.18
N ARG A 28 -8.79 6.15 7.89
CA ARG A 28 -9.61 7.21 7.30
C ARG A 28 -10.74 6.63 6.48
N THR A 29 -11.90 7.26 6.61
CA THR A 29 -13.10 6.93 5.87
C THR A 29 -13.92 8.20 5.64
N SER A 30 -14.51 8.28 4.46
CA SER A 30 -15.42 9.32 4.00
C SER A 30 -16.16 8.75 2.79
N ASP A 31 -17.30 9.33 2.44
CA ASP A 31 -18.06 8.89 1.26
C ASP A 31 -17.19 8.91 0.00
N ALA A 32 -16.38 9.97 -0.17
CA ALA A 32 -15.43 10.06 -1.28
C ALA A 32 -14.41 8.91 -1.29
N ILE A 33 -13.81 8.57 -0.14
CA ILE A 33 -12.86 7.45 -0.06
C ILE A 33 -13.57 6.14 -0.38
N VAL A 34 -14.72 5.88 0.25
CA VAL A 34 -15.46 4.61 0.12
C VAL A 34 -15.96 4.41 -1.30
N ASP A 35 -16.53 5.44 -1.93
CA ASP A 35 -17.01 5.40 -3.31
C ASP A 35 -15.89 5.03 -4.29
N PHE A 36 -14.69 5.60 -4.10
CA PHE A 36 -13.55 5.30 -4.96
C PHE A 36 -13.01 3.88 -4.76
N ILE A 37 -12.79 3.47 -3.51
CA ILE A 37 -12.19 2.16 -3.23
C ILE A 37 -13.15 1.00 -3.49
N ASN A 38 -14.45 1.26 -3.63
CA ASN A 38 -15.45 0.27 -4.04
C ASN A 38 -15.48 0.03 -5.56
N SER A 39 -14.66 0.76 -6.34
CA SER A 39 -14.50 0.50 -7.77
C SER A 39 -14.09 -0.96 -8.03
N ALA A 40 -14.65 -1.57 -9.06
CA ALA A 40 -14.23 -2.89 -9.54
C ALA A 40 -12.75 -2.91 -9.97
N ASP A 41 -12.21 -1.75 -10.34
CA ASP A 41 -10.85 -1.57 -10.84
C ASP A 41 -9.84 -1.19 -9.75
N ILE A 42 -10.24 -1.15 -8.47
CA ILE A 42 -9.36 -0.63 -7.40
C ILE A 42 -8.03 -1.40 -7.27
N ALA A 43 -8.04 -2.71 -7.51
CA ALA A 43 -6.84 -3.54 -7.50
C ALA A 43 -5.91 -3.19 -8.67
N ASP A 44 -6.47 -2.90 -9.84
CA ASP A 44 -5.72 -2.46 -11.00
C ASP A 44 -5.11 -1.07 -10.76
N TYR A 45 -5.92 -0.10 -10.32
CA TYR A 45 -5.46 1.25 -9.97
C TYR A 45 -4.29 1.22 -8.98
N ALA A 46 -4.43 0.46 -7.89
CA ALA A 46 -3.38 0.29 -6.90
C ALA A 46 -2.10 -0.34 -7.47
N GLY A 47 -2.23 -1.30 -8.39
CA GLY A 47 -1.12 -1.99 -9.04
C GLY A 47 -0.33 -1.14 -10.04
N ARG A 48 -0.97 -0.14 -10.66
CA ARG A 48 -0.34 0.79 -11.61
C ARG A 48 0.72 1.68 -10.95
N GLY A 49 0.52 2.04 -9.67
CA GLY A 49 1.50 2.75 -8.85
C GLY A 49 1.12 4.17 -8.49
N VAL A 50 2.10 5.08 -8.42
CA VAL A 50 1.94 6.40 -7.79
C VAL A 50 2.11 7.55 -8.77
N SER A 51 1.36 8.64 -8.56
CA SER A 51 1.38 9.80 -9.47
C SER A 51 2.63 10.66 -9.36
N THR A 52 3.38 10.60 -8.25
CA THR A 52 4.60 11.39 -8.04
C THR A 52 5.70 10.62 -7.29
N PRO A 53 6.97 11.04 -7.39
CA PRO A 53 8.07 10.47 -6.60
C PRO A 53 7.89 10.61 -5.09
N ASP A 54 7.31 11.73 -4.63
CA ASP A 54 7.02 11.95 -3.20
C ASP A 54 6.08 10.89 -2.64
N LEU A 55 5.07 10.47 -3.42
CA LEU A 55 4.20 9.37 -3.05
C LEU A 55 5.00 8.07 -2.91
N SER A 56 5.93 7.78 -3.82
CA SER A 56 6.75 6.56 -3.77
C SER A 56 7.52 6.43 -2.45
N ILE A 57 8.11 7.53 -1.99
CA ILE A 57 8.88 7.57 -0.74
C ILE A 57 7.98 7.28 0.49
N ARG A 58 6.69 7.63 0.43
CA ARG A 58 5.75 7.49 1.55
C ARG A 58 4.94 6.22 1.53
N ILE A 59 4.51 5.79 0.33
CA ILE A 59 3.61 4.65 0.13
C ILE A 59 4.19 3.54 -0.76
N LYS A 60 5.51 3.56 -1.02
CA LYS A 60 6.20 2.55 -1.82
C LYS A 60 5.70 2.54 -3.26
N THR A 61 5.72 1.36 -3.90
CA THR A 61 5.26 1.17 -5.28
C THR A 61 3.78 1.46 -5.50
N GLY A 62 2.99 1.71 -4.45
CA GLY A 62 1.56 2.01 -4.53
C GLY A 62 0.78 1.49 -3.31
N PRO A 63 -0.53 1.79 -3.24
CA PRO A 63 -1.41 1.19 -2.24
C PRO A 63 -1.49 -0.34 -2.39
N MET A 64 -1.79 -1.04 -1.31
CA MET A 64 -2.23 -2.43 -1.35
C MET A 64 -3.76 -2.47 -1.25
N ALA A 65 -4.44 -2.90 -2.31
CA ALA A 65 -5.88 -3.16 -2.26
C ALA A 65 -6.14 -4.62 -1.80
N VAL A 66 -7.05 -4.80 -0.86
CA VAL A 66 -7.57 -6.12 -0.47
C VAL A 66 -9.04 -6.26 -0.91
N PRO A 67 -9.57 -7.49 -1.05
CA PRO A 67 -11.00 -7.69 -1.30
C PRO A 67 -11.85 -7.14 -0.16
N ALA A 68 -13.11 -6.80 -0.44
CA ALA A 68 -14.08 -6.47 0.60
C ALA A 68 -14.19 -7.63 1.63
N PRO A 69 -14.26 -7.33 2.94
CA PRO A 69 -14.48 -8.36 3.95
C PRO A 69 -15.88 -8.96 3.81
N ASP A 70 -15.97 -10.29 3.87
CA ASP A 70 -17.22 -11.02 3.99
C ASP A 70 -17.63 -11.06 5.48
N ALA A 71 -18.77 -10.46 5.80
CA ALA A 71 -19.27 -10.38 7.17
C ALA A 71 -19.52 -11.77 7.78
N ASP A 72 -19.91 -12.75 6.96
CA ASP A 72 -20.18 -14.12 7.40
C ASP A 72 -18.89 -14.94 7.59
N LYS A 73 -17.77 -14.47 7.03
CA LYS A 73 -16.45 -15.14 7.06
C LYS A 73 -15.35 -14.26 7.62
N ILE A 74 -15.69 -13.32 8.50
CA ILE A 74 -14.71 -12.36 9.05
C ILE A 74 -13.53 -13.03 9.75
N GLY A 75 -13.74 -14.23 10.32
CA GLY A 75 -12.67 -15.03 10.94
C GLY A 75 -11.55 -15.43 9.98
N ASP A 76 -11.86 -15.61 8.70
CA ASP A 76 -10.90 -16.00 7.67
C ASP A 76 -10.17 -14.80 7.05
N TYR A 77 -10.70 -13.59 7.26
CA TYR A 77 -10.20 -12.37 6.62
C TYR A 77 -8.74 -12.06 6.98
N LYS A 78 -8.28 -12.48 8.16
CA LYS A 78 -6.87 -12.39 8.56
C LYS A 78 -5.94 -13.15 7.59
N ALA A 79 -6.36 -14.31 7.10
CA ALA A 79 -5.59 -15.08 6.12
C ALA A 79 -5.55 -14.38 4.76
N VAL A 80 -6.68 -13.78 4.34
CA VAL A 80 -6.77 -12.97 3.12
C VAL A 80 -5.79 -11.80 3.17
N VAL A 81 -5.82 -11.02 4.23
CA VAL A 81 -4.92 -9.88 4.44
C VAL A 81 -3.45 -10.32 4.41
N ARG A 82 -3.11 -11.40 5.12
CA ARG A 82 -1.73 -11.92 5.13
C ARG A 82 -1.26 -12.32 3.74
N GLY A 83 -2.08 -13.00 2.95
CA GLY A 83 -1.73 -13.38 1.58
C GLY A 83 -1.45 -12.16 0.69
N HIS A 84 -2.21 -11.08 0.84
CA HIS A 84 -1.97 -9.84 0.08
C HIS A 84 -0.69 -9.14 0.52
N VAL A 85 -0.38 -9.11 1.82
CA VAL A 85 0.89 -8.57 2.32
C VAL A 85 2.08 -9.39 1.84
N GLU A 86 1.97 -10.72 1.81
CA GLU A 86 3.01 -11.60 1.28
C GLU A 86 3.27 -11.37 -0.22
N THR A 87 2.20 -11.24 -1.02
CA THR A 87 2.30 -10.88 -2.44
C THR A 87 2.94 -9.51 -2.63
N PHE A 88 2.46 -8.48 -1.91
CA PHE A 88 3.04 -7.13 -1.97
C PHE A 88 4.53 -7.15 -1.64
N ALA A 89 4.92 -7.85 -0.58
CA ALA A 89 6.31 -7.92 -0.15
C ALA A 89 7.19 -8.67 -1.17
N LYS A 90 6.66 -9.71 -1.81
CA LYS A 90 7.33 -10.42 -2.90
C LYS A 90 7.54 -9.52 -4.11
N ASP A 91 6.49 -8.81 -4.53
CA ASP A 91 6.54 -7.94 -5.70
C ASP A 91 7.48 -6.75 -5.47
N TYR A 92 7.51 -6.20 -4.25
CA TYR A 92 8.45 -5.15 -3.87
C TYR A 92 9.91 -5.62 -3.88
N ARG A 93 10.19 -6.87 -3.44
CA ARG A 93 11.54 -7.46 -3.55
C ARG A 93 11.96 -7.62 -4.99
N ALA A 94 11.07 -8.16 -5.85
CA ALA A 94 11.34 -8.30 -7.27
C ALA A 94 11.58 -6.95 -7.94
N TYR A 95 10.79 -5.94 -7.59
CA TYR A 95 11.00 -4.54 -8.00
C TYR A 95 12.38 -4.04 -7.58
N PHE A 96 12.78 -4.23 -6.33
CA PHE A 96 14.10 -3.80 -5.87
C PHE A 96 15.24 -4.53 -6.61
N GLU A 97 15.20 -5.86 -6.64
CA GLU A 97 16.25 -6.69 -7.25
C GLU A 97 16.41 -6.41 -8.74
N THR A 98 15.31 -6.21 -9.47
CA THR A 98 15.36 -5.92 -10.91
C THR A 98 15.98 -4.56 -11.19
N ASN A 99 15.66 -3.55 -10.37
CA ASN A 99 16.12 -2.18 -10.64
C ASN A 99 17.51 -1.88 -10.05
N ASP A 100 17.88 -2.48 -8.91
CA ASP A 100 19.24 -2.38 -8.35
C ASP A 100 20.28 -3.03 -9.28
N ALA A 101 19.87 -4.00 -10.11
CA ALA A 101 20.74 -4.64 -11.10
C ALA A 101 20.95 -3.82 -12.39
N LEU A 102 20.30 -2.66 -12.55
CA LEU A 102 20.41 -1.82 -13.76
C LEU A 102 21.68 -0.97 -13.81
N ASP A 103 22.34 -0.73 -12.68
CA ASP A 103 23.57 0.04 -12.59
C ASP A 103 24.52 -0.57 -11.52
N ASP A 104 25.71 0.01 -11.39
CA ASP A 104 26.72 -0.45 -10.42
C ASP A 104 26.54 0.16 -9.01
N VAL A 105 25.48 0.94 -8.77
CA VAL A 105 25.23 1.62 -7.49
C VAL A 105 24.44 0.69 -6.57
N LYS A 106 25.16 0.06 -5.63
CA LYS A 106 24.54 -0.81 -4.62
C LYS A 106 23.65 -0.01 -3.68
N ARG A 107 22.35 -0.29 -3.70
CA ARG A 107 21.38 0.24 -2.74
C ARG A 107 21.05 -0.79 -1.67
N THR A 108 20.47 -0.34 -0.56
CA THR A 108 20.00 -1.23 0.52
C THR A 108 18.49 -1.25 0.53
N MET A 109 17.88 -2.41 0.27
CA MET A 109 16.43 -2.56 0.27
C MET A 109 15.81 -2.14 1.61
N LEU A 110 14.82 -1.27 1.55
CA LEU A 110 13.98 -0.91 2.70
C LEU A 110 13.03 -2.07 3.05
N ASP A 111 12.34 -2.00 4.19
CA ASP A 111 11.36 -3.04 4.50
C ASP A 111 10.25 -3.10 3.43
N PRO A 112 9.83 -4.31 3.02
CA PRO A 112 8.94 -4.49 1.87
C PRO A 112 7.46 -4.42 2.26
N MET A 113 7.12 -3.90 3.45
CA MET A 113 5.74 -3.89 3.92
C MET A 113 4.95 -2.73 3.29
N PRO A 114 3.65 -2.95 2.97
CA PRO A 114 2.80 -1.89 2.44
C PRO A 114 2.60 -0.79 3.49
N ARG A 115 2.52 0.45 3.01
CA ARG A 115 2.33 1.64 3.85
C ARG A 115 0.95 2.25 3.74
N LEU A 116 0.15 1.81 2.77
CA LEU A 116 -1.24 2.21 2.61
C LEU A 116 -2.04 0.98 2.17
N THR A 117 -3.09 0.64 2.93
CA THR A 117 -4.01 -0.44 2.59
C THR A 117 -5.41 0.09 2.31
N LEU A 118 -6.02 -0.34 1.21
CA LEU A 118 -7.39 0.01 0.82
C LEU A 118 -8.30 -1.19 1.09
N VAL A 119 -9.35 -1.00 1.88
CA VAL A 119 -10.32 -2.04 2.24
C VAL A 119 -11.71 -1.60 1.73
N PRO A 120 -12.15 -2.12 0.57
CA PRO A 120 -13.47 -1.83 0.04
C PRO A 120 -14.57 -2.13 1.07
N GLY A 121 -15.58 -1.27 1.09
CA GLY A 121 -16.66 -1.29 2.08
C GLY A 121 -16.30 -0.69 3.44
N LEU A 122 -15.05 -0.26 3.67
CA LEU A 122 -14.62 0.28 4.97
C LEU A 122 -13.87 1.61 4.88
N GLY A 123 -12.77 1.66 4.13
CA GLY A 123 -11.89 2.83 4.06
C GLY A 123 -10.43 2.45 3.84
N MET A 124 -9.53 3.36 4.19
CA MET A 124 -8.09 3.18 4.01
C MET A 124 -7.31 3.27 5.32
N PHE A 125 -6.16 2.62 5.34
CA PHE A 125 -5.28 2.52 6.50
C PHE A 125 -3.85 2.91 6.09
N GLY A 126 -3.37 4.06 6.58
CA GLY A 126 -1.95 4.41 6.51
C GLY A 126 -1.17 3.70 7.61
N HIS A 127 -0.01 3.13 7.29
CA HIS A 127 0.84 2.37 8.21
C HIS A 127 2.22 3.01 8.38
N GLY A 128 2.66 3.20 9.61
CA GLY A 128 3.96 3.81 9.91
C GLY A 128 4.57 3.32 11.21
N ARG A 129 5.87 3.54 11.44
CA ARG A 129 6.53 3.23 12.72
C ARG A 129 6.08 4.18 13.83
N THR A 130 5.60 5.36 13.44
CA THR A 130 5.00 6.36 14.32
C THR A 130 3.62 6.76 13.80
N LEU A 131 2.80 7.37 14.66
CA LEU A 131 1.51 7.93 14.24
C LEU A 131 1.70 9.03 13.19
N LYS A 132 2.77 9.81 13.28
CA LYS A 132 3.11 10.83 12.28
C LYS A 132 3.35 10.20 10.91
N GLU A 133 4.14 9.13 10.84
CA GLU A 133 4.37 8.40 9.58
C GLU A 133 3.08 7.79 9.03
N ALA A 134 2.25 7.19 9.88
CA ALA A 134 0.96 6.61 9.48
C ALA A 134 0.01 7.67 8.90
N ARG A 135 -0.06 8.86 9.53
CA ARG A 135 -0.86 9.99 9.03
C ARG A 135 -0.36 10.51 7.69
N ILE A 136 0.96 10.63 7.52
CA ILE A 136 1.55 11.02 6.23
C ILE A 136 1.16 10.02 5.13
N ALA A 137 1.20 8.71 5.41
CA ALA A 137 0.77 7.71 4.45
C ALA A 137 -0.72 7.85 4.09
N SER A 138 -1.58 8.15 5.05
CA SER A 138 -3.00 8.45 4.79
C SER A 138 -3.20 9.75 4.00
N ASP A 139 -2.52 10.85 4.35
CA ASP A 139 -2.59 12.14 3.62
C ASP A 139 -2.25 11.94 2.14
N VAL A 140 -1.16 11.22 1.91
CA VAL A 140 -0.69 10.85 0.58
C VAL A 140 -1.65 9.90 -0.14
N GLY A 141 -2.34 9.04 0.61
CA GLY A 141 -3.40 8.18 0.09
C GLY A 141 -4.60 8.95 -0.45
N GLU A 142 -5.04 10.02 0.24
CA GLU A 142 -6.12 10.89 -0.27
C GLU A 142 -5.67 11.59 -1.55
N MET A 143 -4.45 12.12 -1.59
CA MET A 143 -3.88 12.73 -2.79
C MET A 143 -3.82 11.74 -3.97
N TRP A 144 -3.46 10.49 -3.70
CA TRP A 144 -3.45 9.44 -4.70
C TRP A 144 -4.86 9.14 -5.24
N ILE A 145 -5.86 9.02 -4.36
CA ILE A 145 -7.27 8.83 -4.75
C ILE A 145 -7.73 9.95 -5.69
N GLU A 146 -7.47 11.21 -5.33
CA GLU A 146 -7.86 12.37 -6.15
C GLU A 146 -7.17 12.37 -7.51
N ALA A 147 -5.86 12.04 -7.55
CA ALA A 147 -5.10 11.98 -8.80
C ALA A 147 -5.61 10.87 -9.73
N VAL A 148 -5.84 9.67 -9.21
CA VAL A 148 -6.34 8.54 -10.02
C VAL A 148 -7.77 8.80 -10.47
N ARG A 149 -8.65 9.26 -9.57
CA ARG A 149 -10.03 9.63 -9.91
C ARG A 149 -10.06 10.68 -11.02
N GLY A 150 -9.28 11.75 -10.89
CA GLY A 150 -9.22 12.81 -11.88
C GLY A 150 -8.70 12.32 -13.24
N ALA A 151 -7.67 11.46 -13.24
CA ALA A 151 -7.12 10.89 -14.46
C ALA A 151 -8.12 9.95 -15.17
N GLU A 152 -8.77 9.04 -14.43
CA GLU A 152 -9.75 8.11 -14.99
C GLU A 152 -11.07 8.80 -15.41
N ALA A 153 -11.37 9.98 -14.89
CA ALA A 153 -12.52 10.78 -15.34
C ALA A 153 -12.33 11.38 -16.74
N VAL A 154 -11.08 11.56 -17.20
CA VAL A 154 -10.74 12.17 -18.50
C VAL A 154 -10.15 11.15 -19.48
N GLY A 155 -9.44 10.15 -18.96
CA GLY A 155 -8.74 9.13 -19.73
C GLY A 155 -8.33 7.97 -18.84
N HIS A 156 -7.03 7.68 -18.77
CA HIS A 156 -6.50 6.59 -17.94
C HIS A 156 -5.31 7.04 -17.12
N PHE A 157 -5.28 6.64 -15.85
CA PHE A 157 -4.16 6.83 -14.96
C PHE A 157 -2.94 6.03 -15.44
N HIS A 158 -1.91 6.76 -15.89
CA HIS A 158 -0.63 6.23 -16.34
C HIS A 158 0.51 6.91 -15.58
N PRO A 159 0.95 6.36 -14.44
CA PRO A 159 2.10 6.88 -13.70
C PRO A 159 3.41 6.57 -14.43
N LEU A 160 4.51 7.16 -13.94
CA LEU A 160 5.85 6.78 -14.37
C LEU A 160 6.08 5.28 -14.17
N SER A 161 6.95 4.71 -15.01
CA SER A 161 7.33 3.32 -14.84
C SER A 161 8.02 3.12 -13.49
N LYS A 162 7.88 1.92 -12.91
CA LYS A 162 8.56 1.60 -11.64
C LYS A 162 10.07 1.77 -11.76
N ALA A 163 10.66 1.46 -12.92
CA ALA A 163 12.09 1.64 -13.16
C ALA A 163 12.51 3.12 -13.11
N ASP A 164 11.69 4.04 -13.64
CA ASP A 164 11.97 5.48 -13.58
C ASP A 164 11.78 6.04 -12.15
N LEU A 165 10.89 5.44 -11.35
CA LEU A 165 10.68 5.81 -9.96
C LEU A 165 11.78 5.31 -9.01
N PHE A 166 12.45 4.21 -9.36
CA PHE A 166 13.41 3.55 -8.47
C PHE A 166 14.59 4.46 -8.05
N PRO A 167 15.28 5.19 -8.95
CA PRO A 167 16.36 6.10 -8.56
C PRO A 167 15.93 7.29 -7.70
N LEU A 168 14.62 7.57 -7.64
CA LEU A 168 14.07 8.63 -6.79
C LEU A 168 13.72 8.11 -5.39
N GLU A 169 13.46 6.80 -5.27
CA GLU A 169 13.25 6.13 -3.99
C GLU A 169 14.58 5.73 -3.32
N TYR A 170 15.61 5.41 -4.12
CA TYR A 170 16.92 4.88 -3.68
C TYR A 170 18.13 5.57 -4.31
#